data_AF-Q9C2B6-F1
#
_entry.id   AF-Q9C2B6-F1
#
_cell.length_a   1.000
_cell.length_b   1.000
_cell.length_c   1.000
_cell.angle_alpha   90.00
_cell.angle_beta   90.00
_cell.angle_gamma   90.00
#
_symmetry.space_group_name_H-M   'P 1'
#
loop_
_entity.id
_entity.type
_entity.pdbx_description
1 polymer ?
#
loop_
_entity_poly.entity_id
_entity_poly.type
_entity_poly.pdbx_seq_one_letter_code
_entity_poly.pdbx_strand_id
1 'polypeptide(L)'
;MPPKGKAATKPKATETSQPSEPTTVLERSQQRYEKTRPFEAARQQKGLSKLPKEDQKGWICDQLLHLTNRLPAASRSSLLGPKASKEIWWTVNGTNSIVRGLKHKPKPHTTWGTDRNGHDVGSYTIERFDERFRKRIALTALQVSSRVFRENVEREKRGFVDARSGREIIVTEREIDEEKVRRSKMAALKKDLYGAITGKLAESVEWEDVVPIPHEEPEGALAAIIYPAEYAEAMSYLRAVMTTKEYSPRCLRLTEHIIAMNPAHYTVWLYRAANIFALGISIPDEIEWLNEVALANLKNYQIWHHRHLLVEHYYPTISSDPDALAQFAKQERGFLIAILSEDTKNYHVWSYRSWLVGKLGMWEDEEELKSIEKMIDEDVRNNSAWSHRFVLVFSNPKYATPGKAATEKDEKVPQELVEREVKYAQNKVYLAPQNQSPWNYMRGVLVKGGQPLASVQEFVEEFVNKLGEGEEEEEVKSTHALDLLAEIYAEKKENEKADLCLRRLAEKWDKIRGGYWEWRRKCLTQSETEKAPGEQVEKAEEGIAAA
;
A
#
# COMPACT_ATOMS: atom_id res chain seq x y z
N MET A 1 -86.66 -4.34 23.92
CA MET A 1 -86.77 -5.76 23.51
C MET A 1 -86.13 -5.92 22.13
N PRO A 2 -84.99 -6.61 22.01
CA PRO A 2 -84.48 -6.99 20.70
C PRO A 2 -85.13 -8.32 20.25
N PRO A 3 -85.44 -8.48 18.95
CA PRO A 3 -86.14 -9.66 18.45
C PRO A 3 -85.25 -10.91 18.47
N LYS A 4 -85.87 -12.03 18.88
CA LYS A 4 -85.29 -13.37 19.03
C LYS A 4 -84.72 -13.89 17.69
N GLY A 5 -83.55 -14.50 17.79
CA GLY A 5 -82.81 -15.07 16.66
C GLY A 5 -83.51 -16.26 15.99
N LYS A 6 -83.33 -16.36 14.67
CA LYS A 6 -83.52 -17.62 13.94
C LYS A 6 -82.21 -18.38 13.96
N ALA A 7 -82.25 -19.59 14.51
CA ALA A 7 -81.16 -20.53 14.54
C ALA A 7 -80.72 -20.88 13.11
N ALA A 8 -79.48 -20.52 12.76
CA ALA A 8 -78.79 -21.06 11.60
C ALA A 8 -77.96 -22.26 12.06
N THR A 9 -78.21 -23.39 11.42
CA THR A 9 -77.51 -24.67 11.52
C THR A 9 -75.98 -24.50 11.51
N LYS A 10 -75.31 -25.06 12.54
CA LYS A 10 -73.85 -25.22 12.58
C LYS A 10 -73.39 -26.02 11.35
N PRO A 11 -72.42 -25.54 10.55
CA PRO A 11 -71.71 -26.40 9.61
C PRO A 11 -70.85 -27.39 10.40
N LYS A 12 -70.84 -28.65 9.95
CA LYS A 12 -69.95 -29.71 10.43
C LYS A 12 -68.50 -29.20 10.42
N ALA A 13 -67.84 -29.26 11.57
CA ALA A 13 -66.40 -29.04 11.68
C ALA A 13 -65.68 -30.15 10.90
N THR A 14 -65.13 -29.82 9.74
CA THR A 14 -64.01 -30.56 9.15
C THR A 14 -62.82 -30.41 10.07
N GLU A 15 -62.29 -31.54 10.55
CA GLU A 15 -61.02 -31.64 11.26
C GLU A 15 -59.90 -30.97 10.45
N THR A 16 -59.55 -29.74 10.80
CA THR A 16 -58.28 -29.14 10.40
C THR A 16 -57.25 -29.51 11.44
N SER A 17 -56.27 -30.34 11.04
CA SER A 17 -55.05 -30.62 11.80
C SER A 17 -54.49 -29.32 12.37
N GLN A 18 -54.24 -29.27 13.69
CA GLN A 18 -53.50 -28.15 14.25
C GLN A 18 -52.15 -28.03 13.54
N PRO A 19 -51.77 -26.84 13.03
CA PRO A 19 -50.48 -26.67 12.37
C PRO A 19 -49.36 -26.93 13.38
N SER A 20 -48.37 -27.72 12.97
CA SER A 20 -47.17 -27.99 13.76
C SER A 20 -46.51 -26.70 14.22
N GLU A 21 -45.92 -26.71 15.42
CA GLU A 21 -45.19 -25.54 15.92
C GLU A 21 -44.08 -25.15 14.93
N PRO A 22 -43.96 -23.86 14.57
CA PRO A 22 -42.98 -23.43 13.58
C PRO A 22 -41.57 -23.61 14.15
N THR A 23 -40.71 -24.28 13.40
CA THR A 23 -39.32 -24.53 13.79
C THR A 23 -38.39 -23.39 13.35
N THR A 24 -38.75 -22.71 12.25
CA THR A 24 -37.98 -21.60 11.69
C THR A 24 -38.73 -20.26 11.73
N VAL A 25 -37.98 -19.15 11.64
CA VAL A 25 -38.54 -17.80 11.55
C VAL A 25 -39.42 -17.65 10.30
N LEU A 26 -38.98 -18.21 9.17
CA LEU A 26 -39.71 -18.18 7.92
C LEU A 26 -41.05 -18.93 8.06
N GLU A 27 -41.06 -20.13 8.63
CA GLU A 27 -42.28 -20.88 8.92
C GLU A 27 -43.22 -20.11 9.84
N ARG A 28 -42.70 -19.53 10.94
CA ARG A 28 -43.49 -18.71 11.86
C ARG A 28 -44.14 -17.53 11.15
N SER A 29 -43.40 -16.86 10.26
CA SER A 29 -43.90 -15.74 9.47
C SER A 29 -44.90 -16.19 8.41
N GLN A 30 -44.71 -17.35 7.78
CA GLN A 30 -45.64 -17.93 6.81
C GLN A 30 -46.95 -18.33 7.47
N GLN A 31 -46.90 -19.03 8.61
CA GLN A 31 -48.09 -19.37 9.40
C GLN A 31 -48.84 -18.12 9.85
N ARG A 32 -48.14 -17.05 10.28
CA ARG A 32 -48.77 -15.76 10.60
C ARG A 32 -49.43 -15.13 9.37
N TYR A 33 -48.77 -15.16 8.21
CA TYR A 33 -49.33 -14.68 6.95
C TYR A 33 -50.62 -15.41 6.59
N GLU A 34 -50.60 -16.74 6.62
CA GLU A 34 -51.74 -17.62 6.30
C GLU A 34 -52.90 -17.43 7.28
N LYS A 35 -52.61 -17.32 8.59
CA LYS A 35 -53.62 -16.99 9.61
C LYS A 35 -54.30 -15.66 9.36
N THR A 36 -53.55 -14.67 8.84
CA THR A 36 -54.13 -13.36 8.50
C THR A 36 -54.85 -13.33 7.15
N ARG A 37 -54.65 -14.33 6.29
CA ARG A 37 -55.23 -14.40 4.94
C ARG A 37 -55.75 -15.82 4.64
N PRO A 38 -56.76 -16.30 5.38
CA PRO A 38 -57.23 -17.68 5.29
C PRO A 38 -57.72 -18.06 3.89
N PHE A 39 -58.39 -17.14 3.18
CA PHE A 39 -58.87 -17.37 1.83
C PHE A 39 -57.75 -17.42 0.78
N GLU A 40 -56.68 -16.64 0.95
CA GLU A 40 -55.50 -16.69 0.09
C GLU A 40 -54.71 -17.98 0.31
N ALA A 41 -54.59 -18.42 1.57
CA ALA A 41 -53.99 -19.72 1.92
C ALA A 41 -54.79 -20.88 1.31
N ALA A 42 -56.12 -20.88 1.45
CA ALA A 42 -57.01 -21.88 0.85
C ALA A 42 -56.90 -21.90 -0.69
N ARG A 43 -56.80 -20.71 -1.32
CA ARG A 43 -56.57 -20.58 -2.77
C ARG A 43 -55.25 -21.20 -3.19
N GLN A 44 -54.16 -20.96 -2.45
CA GLN A 44 -52.85 -21.51 -2.78
C GLN A 44 -52.80 -23.03 -2.66
N GLN A 45 -53.55 -23.61 -1.70
CA GLN A 45 -53.58 -25.06 -1.50
C GLN A 45 -54.49 -25.80 -2.50
N LYS A 46 -55.68 -25.28 -2.79
CA LYS A 46 -56.71 -25.98 -3.58
C LYS A 46 -56.93 -25.41 -4.98
N GLY A 47 -56.50 -24.18 -5.24
CA GLY A 47 -56.81 -23.41 -6.45
C GLY A 47 -58.19 -22.74 -6.36
N LEU A 48 -58.32 -21.53 -6.94
CA LEU A 48 -59.53 -20.70 -6.80
C LEU A 48 -60.80 -21.39 -7.31
N SER A 49 -60.71 -22.14 -8.41
CA SER A 49 -61.84 -22.83 -9.04
C SER A 49 -62.36 -24.03 -8.24
N LYS A 50 -61.55 -24.59 -7.34
CA LYS A 50 -61.91 -25.75 -6.51
C LYS A 50 -62.38 -25.35 -5.10
N LEU A 51 -62.38 -24.06 -4.78
CA LEU A 51 -62.93 -23.57 -3.52
C LEU A 51 -64.46 -23.53 -3.55
N PRO A 52 -65.15 -23.74 -2.42
CA PRO A 52 -66.58 -23.45 -2.29
C PRO A 52 -66.92 -22.03 -2.75
N LYS A 53 -68.11 -21.82 -3.30
CA LYS A 53 -68.54 -20.49 -3.79
C LYS A 53 -68.49 -19.40 -2.70
N GLU A 54 -68.71 -19.79 -1.44
CA GLU A 54 -68.60 -18.89 -0.29
C GLU A 54 -67.15 -18.44 -0.03
N ASP A 55 -66.18 -19.35 -0.13
CA ASP A 55 -64.75 -19.05 0.03
C ASP A 55 -64.18 -18.27 -1.15
N GLN A 56 -64.68 -18.53 -2.37
CA GLN A 56 -64.37 -17.72 -3.55
C GLN A 56 -64.83 -16.27 -3.36
N LYS A 57 -66.05 -16.08 -2.83
CA LYS A 57 -66.59 -14.77 -2.48
C LYS A 57 -65.77 -14.11 -1.36
N GLY A 58 -65.42 -14.87 -0.32
CA GLY A 58 -64.55 -14.41 0.77
C GLY A 58 -63.19 -13.93 0.26
N TRP A 59 -62.57 -14.66 -0.67
CA TRP A 59 -61.31 -14.27 -1.30
C TRP A 59 -61.43 -12.96 -2.09
N ILE A 60 -62.48 -12.81 -2.92
CA ILE A 60 -62.72 -11.58 -3.70
C ILE A 60 -62.92 -10.38 -2.75
N CYS A 61 -63.72 -10.54 -1.71
CA CYS A 61 -63.93 -9.50 -0.70
C CYS A 61 -62.63 -9.13 0.04
N ASP A 62 -61.78 -10.10 0.38
CA ASP A 62 -60.46 -9.85 0.99
C ASP A 62 -59.55 -9.02 0.07
N GLN A 63 -59.46 -9.39 -1.22
CA GLN A 63 -58.65 -8.63 -2.19
C GLN A 63 -59.16 -7.20 -2.38
N LEU A 64 -60.47 -7.02 -2.52
CA LEU A 64 -61.09 -5.70 -2.66
C LEU A 64 -60.92 -4.84 -1.39
N LEU A 65 -61.02 -5.45 -0.21
CA LEU A 65 -60.76 -4.77 1.06
C LEU A 65 -59.30 -4.29 1.15
N HIS A 66 -58.34 -5.12 0.75
CA HIS A 66 -56.93 -4.75 0.76
C HIS A 66 -56.54 -3.72 -0.29
N LEU A 67 -57.21 -3.70 -1.45
CA LEU A 67 -57.05 -2.66 -2.47
C LEU A 67 -57.61 -1.33 -1.98
N THR A 68 -58.80 -1.34 -1.37
CA THR A 68 -59.50 -0.12 -0.97
C THR A 68 -59.00 0.47 0.36
N ASN A 69 -58.53 -0.33 1.32
CA ASN A 69 -57.92 0.17 2.57
C ASN A 69 -56.64 1.01 2.36
N ARG A 70 -56.05 0.99 1.15
CA ARG A 70 -54.87 1.79 0.80
C ARG A 70 -55.22 3.18 0.30
N LEU A 71 -56.49 3.42 -0.01
CA LEU A 71 -56.93 4.64 -0.66
C LEU A 71 -57.53 5.63 0.37
N PRO A 72 -57.32 6.94 0.18
CA PRO A 72 -58.03 7.97 0.93
C PRO A 72 -59.55 7.72 0.89
N ALA A 73 -60.27 8.12 1.95
CA ALA A 73 -61.70 7.82 2.08
C ALA A 73 -62.53 8.26 0.85
N ALA A 74 -62.17 9.40 0.24
CA ALA A 74 -62.80 9.93 -0.97
C ALA A 74 -62.60 9.08 -2.24
N SER A 75 -61.50 8.32 -2.31
CA SER A 75 -61.19 7.44 -3.46
C SER A 75 -61.76 6.03 -3.28
N ARG A 76 -62.21 5.67 -2.06
CA ARG A 76 -62.87 4.39 -1.81
C ARG A 76 -64.31 4.38 -2.33
N SER A 77 -65.02 5.50 -2.22
CA SER A 77 -66.40 5.66 -2.68
C SER A 77 -66.56 5.70 -4.21
N SER A 78 -65.49 6.04 -4.95
CA SER A 78 -65.49 6.01 -6.41
C SER A 78 -65.21 4.62 -7.00
N LEU A 79 -64.52 3.75 -6.25
CA LEU A 79 -64.13 2.39 -6.69
C LEU A 79 -65.17 1.31 -6.34
N LEU A 80 -65.91 1.49 -5.25
CA LEU A 80 -66.91 0.54 -4.79
C LEU A 80 -68.24 1.25 -4.52
N GLY A 81 -69.30 0.85 -5.24
CA GLY A 81 -70.64 1.34 -4.96
C GLY A 81 -71.12 0.98 -3.54
N PRO A 82 -72.15 1.66 -2.99
CA PRO A 82 -72.64 1.42 -1.62
C PRO A 82 -73.07 -0.03 -1.36
N LYS A 83 -73.64 -0.70 -2.35
CA LYS A 83 -74.02 -2.12 -2.27
C LYS A 83 -72.81 -3.05 -2.15
N ALA A 84 -71.79 -2.86 -3.01
CA ALA A 84 -70.56 -3.66 -2.99
C ALA A 84 -69.76 -3.44 -1.70
N SER A 85 -69.70 -2.20 -1.20
CA SER A 85 -69.07 -1.89 0.09
C SER A 85 -69.78 -2.59 1.26
N LYS A 86 -71.12 -2.56 1.29
CA LYS A 86 -71.90 -3.26 2.32
C LYS A 86 -71.69 -4.78 2.27
N GLU A 87 -71.58 -5.34 1.08
CA GLU A 87 -71.35 -6.77 0.86
C GLU A 87 -69.94 -7.22 1.30
N ILE A 88 -68.91 -6.40 1.06
CA ILE A 88 -67.55 -6.66 1.56
C ILE A 88 -67.54 -6.68 3.09
N TRP A 89 -68.10 -5.65 3.74
CA TRP A 89 -68.13 -5.59 5.21
C TRP A 89 -69.00 -6.69 5.84
N TRP A 90 -70.11 -7.05 5.20
CA TRP A 90 -70.93 -8.17 5.65
C TRP A 90 -70.17 -9.50 5.57
N THR A 91 -69.45 -9.73 4.47
CA THR A 91 -68.63 -10.93 4.28
C THR A 91 -67.50 -10.97 5.31
N VAL A 92 -66.75 -9.89 5.48
CA VAL A 92 -65.63 -9.77 6.44
C VAL A 92 -66.07 -9.99 7.90
N ASN A 93 -67.21 -9.42 8.30
CA ASN A 93 -67.78 -9.60 9.64
C ASN A 93 -68.36 -11.02 9.83
N GLY A 94 -68.92 -11.62 8.78
CA GLY A 94 -69.47 -12.98 8.82
C GLY A 94 -68.39 -14.06 8.87
N THR A 95 -67.21 -13.81 8.28
CA THR A 95 -66.09 -14.76 8.20
C THR A 95 -64.99 -14.51 9.24
N ASN A 96 -65.16 -13.50 10.10
CA ASN A 96 -64.19 -13.09 11.13
C ASN A 96 -62.78 -12.83 10.56
N SER A 97 -62.71 -12.24 9.35
CA SER A 97 -61.46 -12.00 8.65
C SER A 97 -60.64 -10.85 9.27
N ILE A 98 -59.31 -10.97 9.28
CA ILE A 98 -58.42 -9.95 9.84
C ILE A 98 -58.33 -8.75 8.87
N VAL A 99 -59.00 -7.65 9.21
CA VAL A 99 -59.09 -6.41 8.40
C VAL A 99 -57.71 -5.84 8.00
N ARG A 100 -56.68 -6.07 8.82
CA ARG A 100 -55.28 -5.66 8.57
C ARG A 100 -54.34 -6.86 8.48
N GLY A 101 -54.53 -7.71 7.47
CA GLY A 101 -53.62 -8.83 7.19
C GLY A 101 -52.24 -8.42 6.66
N LEU A 102 -51.28 -9.34 6.74
CA LEU A 102 -49.92 -9.13 6.23
C LEU A 102 -49.92 -9.01 4.70
N LYS A 103 -49.28 -7.96 4.16
CA LYS A 103 -49.37 -7.61 2.73
C LYS A 103 -48.64 -8.59 1.81
N HIS A 104 -47.44 -9.00 2.21
CA HIS A 104 -46.53 -9.80 1.39
C HIS A 104 -46.29 -11.15 2.06
N LYS A 105 -46.34 -12.21 1.25
CA LYS A 105 -45.88 -13.53 1.69
C LYS A 105 -44.39 -13.40 2.00
N PRO A 106 -43.93 -13.81 3.19
CA PRO A 106 -42.51 -13.77 3.51
C PRO A 106 -41.76 -14.69 2.55
N LYS A 107 -40.76 -14.11 1.89
CA LYS A 107 -39.87 -14.79 0.96
C LYS A 107 -38.54 -15.13 1.64
N PRO A 108 -37.94 -16.29 1.33
CA PRO A 108 -36.57 -16.60 1.71
C PRO A 108 -35.61 -15.49 1.23
N HIS A 109 -34.54 -15.25 1.98
CA HIS A 109 -33.44 -14.32 1.73
C HIS A 109 -33.80 -12.81 1.66
N THR A 110 -35.02 -12.44 1.26
CA THR A 110 -35.39 -11.01 1.06
C THR A 110 -36.13 -10.41 2.25
N THR A 111 -36.80 -11.22 3.07
CA THR A 111 -37.66 -10.71 4.16
C THR A 111 -36.86 -10.28 5.39
N TRP A 112 -35.81 -11.05 5.71
CA TRP A 112 -34.99 -10.85 6.90
C TRP A 112 -33.52 -10.58 6.61
N GLY A 113 -33.11 -10.73 5.34
CA GLY A 113 -31.73 -10.59 4.89
C GLY A 113 -30.86 -11.79 5.25
N THR A 114 -29.56 -11.64 5.00
CA THR A 114 -28.52 -12.62 5.32
C THR A 114 -27.72 -12.21 6.56
N ASP A 115 -27.11 -13.19 7.23
CA ASP A 115 -26.14 -12.96 8.31
C ASP A 115 -24.73 -12.66 7.76
N ARG A 116 -23.77 -12.44 8.67
CA ARG A 116 -22.36 -12.17 8.33
C ARG A 116 -21.67 -13.28 7.52
N ASN A 117 -22.23 -14.50 7.51
CA ASN A 117 -21.72 -15.66 6.80
C ASN A 117 -22.56 -15.97 5.53
N GLY A 118 -23.49 -15.10 5.15
CA GLY A 118 -24.35 -15.29 3.99
C GLY A 118 -25.58 -16.19 4.22
N HIS A 119 -25.83 -16.68 5.45
CA HIS A 119 -26.99 -17.52 5.73
C HIS A 119 -28.29 -16.71 5.80
N ASP A 120 -29.40 -17.25 5.27
CA ASP A 120 -30.72 -16.63 5.39
C ASP A 120 -31.18 -16.58 6.85
N VAL A 121 -31.43 -15.38 7.36
CA VAL A 121 -31.96 -15.19 8.73
C VAL A 121 -33.37 -15.81 8.86
N GLY A 122 -34.10 -15.97 7.76
CA GLY A 122 -35.38 -16.70 7.73
C GLY A 122 -35.25 -18.18 8.14
N SER A 123 -34.08 -18.79 7.93
CA SER A 123 -33.83 -20.22 8.25
C SER A 123 -33.50 -20.48 9.73
N TYR A 124 -33.37 -19.43 10.55
CA TYR A 124 -32.99 -19.55 11.95
C TYR A 124 -34.07 -20.23 12.80
N THR A 125 -33.65 -20.91 13.86
CA THR A 125 -34.55 -21.27 14.96
C THR A 125 -35.09 -20.00 15.62
N ILE A 126 -36.22 -20.14 16.31
CA ILE A 126 -36.86 -19.01 17.00
C ILE A 126 -35.93 -18.46 18.09
N GLU A 127 -35.25 -19.30 18.88
CA GLU A 127 -34.36 -18.80 19.94
C GLU A 127 -33.16 -18.02 19.36
N ARG A 128 -32.54 -18.54 18.29
CA ARG A 128 -31.42 -17.87 17.62
C ARG A 128 -31.82 -16.52 17.06
N PHE A 129 -33.03 -16.40 16.51
CA PHE A 129 -33.56 -15.13 16.03
C PHE A 129 -33.84 -14.15 17.17
N ASP A 130 -34.40 -14.62 18.28
CA ASP A 130 -34.70 -13.77 19.44
C ASP A 130 -33.41 -13.25 20.10
N GLU A 131 -32.35 -14.07 20.20
CA GLU A 131 -31.03 -13.64 20.64
C GLU A 131 -30.47 -12.54 19.71
N ARG A 132 -30.52 -12.76 18.39
CA ARG A 132 -30.11 -11.76 17.40
C ARG A 132 -30.92 -10.47 17.53
N PHE A 133 -32.22 -10.58 17.77
CA PHE A 133 -33.10 -9.43 17.94
C PHE A 133 -32.76 -8.64 19.21
N ARG A 134 -32.47 -9.31 20.34
CA ARG A 134 -31.97 -8.65 21.56
C ARG A 134 -30.68 -7.89 21.33
N LYS A 135 -29.71 -8.51 20.63
CA LYS A 135 -28.45 -7.86 20.26
C LYS A 135 -28.68 -6.61 19.39
N ARG A 136 -29.61 -6.67 18.44
CA ARG A 136 -30.00 -5.50 17.62
C ARG A 136 -30.62 -4.40 18.46
N ILE A 137 -31.53 -4.72 19.39
CA ILE A 137 -32.12 -3.75 20.31
C ILE A 137 -31.03 -3.09 21.16
N ALA A 138 -30.13 -3.88 21.74
CA ALA A 138 -29.03 -3.38 22.55
C ALA A 138 -28.13 -2.43 21.73
N LEU A 139 -27.79 -2.80 20.50
CA LEU A 139 -27.03 -1.94 19.60
C LEU A 139 -27.77 -0.64 19.29
N THR A 140 -29.07 -0.69 18.98
CA THR A 140 -29.88 0.51 18.72
C THR A 140 -29.95 1.42 19.95
N ALA A 141 -30.09 0.87 21.15
CA ALA A 141 -30.08 1.65 22.39
C ALA A 141 -28.74 2.35 22.59
N LEU A 142 -27.62 1.64 22.42
CA LEU A 142 -26.27 2.22 22.52
C LEU A 142 -26.03 3.30 21.45
N GLN A 143 -26.51 3.09 20.21
CA GLN A 143 -26.43 4.07 19.13
C GLN A 143 -27.19 5.36 19.45
N VAL A 144 -28.38 5.25 20.06
CA VAL A 144 -29.15 6.41 20.50
C VAL A 144 -28.39 7.17 21.59
N SER A 145 -27.85 6.47 22.59
CA SER A 145 -27.04 7.10 23.64
C SER A 145 -25.78 7.77 23.11
N SER A 146 -25.05 7.12 22.19
CA SER A 146 -23.84 7.70 21.56
C SER A 146 -24.18 8.91 20.68
N ARG A 147 -25.35 8.91 20.00
CA ARG A 147 -25.85 10.10 19.29
C ARG A 147 -26.11 11.27 20.24
N VAL A 148 -26.72 11.02 21.41
CA VAL A 148 -26.95 12.07 22.41
C VAL A 148 -25.61 12.65 22.90
N PHE A 149 -24.60 11.81 23.13
CA PHE A 149 -23.25 12.26 23.49
C PHE A 149 -22.65 13.17 22.40
N ARG A 150 -22.74 12.80 21.13
CA ARG A 150 -22.30 13.66 20.00
C ARG A 150 -22.99 15.02 19.98
N GLU A 151 -24.32 15.04 20.13
CA GLU A 151 -25.09 16.28 20.16
C GLU A 151 -24.63 17.18 21.32
N ASN A 152 -24.21 16.60 22.45
CA ASN A 152 -23.66 17.36 23.58
C ASN A 152 -22.24 17.88 23.32
N VAL A 153 -21.35 17.09 22.70
CA VAL A 153 -20.00 17.56 22.29
C VAL A 153 -20.09 18.72 21.29
N GLU A 154 -21.01 18.65 20.32
CA GLU A 154 -21.22 19.75 19.38
C GLU A 154 -21.78 21.01 20.06
N ARG A 155 -22.66 20.83 21.05
CA ARG A 155 -23.22 21.93 21.84
C ARG A 155 -22.17 22.60 22.73
N GLU A 156 -21.29 21.84 23.35
CA GLU A 156 -20.15 22.36 24.11
C GLU A 156 -19.23 23.21 23.22
N LYS A 157 -18.83 22.68 22.06
CA LYS A 157 -17.99 23.42 21.08
C LYS A 157 -18.62 24.74 20.62
N ARG A 158 -19.96 24.85 20.65
CA ARG A 158 -20.71 26.05 20.27
C ARG A 158 -21.07 26.94 21.46
N GLY A 159 -20.63 26.63 22.68
CA GLY A 159 -20.94 27.39 23.89
C GLY A 159 -22.43 27.39 24.24
N PHE A 160 -23.14 26.29 23.94
CA PHE A 160 -24.58 26.22 24.16
C PHE A 160 -24.92 26.10 25.65
N VAL A 161 -25.86 26.94 26.11
CA VAL A 161 -26.40 26.93 27.47
C VAL A 161 -27.72 26.18 27.49
N ASP A 162 -27.86 25.19 28.36
CA ASP A 162 -29.12 24.45 28.51
C ASP A 162 -30.22 25.37 29.06
N ALA A 163 -31.30 25.52 28.30
CA ALA A 163 -32.44 26.38 28.62
C ALA A 163 -33.17 25.99 29.92
N ARG A 164 -33.02 24.75 30.41
CA ARG A 164 -33.66 24.29 31.66
C ARG A 164 -32.80 24.49 32.90
N SER A 165 -31.49 24.29 32.79
CA SER A 165 -30.57 24.35 33.93
C SER A 165 -29.79 25.66 34.03
N GLY A 166 -29.76 26.45 32.95
CA GLY A 166 -29.01 27.72 32.88
C GLY A 166 -27.50 27.54 32.92
N ARG A 167 -27.00 26.31 32.73
CA ARG A 167 -25.57 25.97 32.74
C ARG A 167 -25.10 25.63 31.34
N GLU A 168 -23.84 25.94 31.06
CA GLU A 168 -23.16 25.50 29.85
C GLU A 168 -23.07 23.98 29.82
N ILE A 169 -23.26 23.38 28.63
CA ILE A 169 -23.04 21.96 28.43
C ILE A 169 -21.54 21.74 28.34
N ILE A 170 -20.97 21.08 29.34
CA ILE A 170 -19.55 20.70 29.41
C ILE A 170 -19.49 19.17 29.40
N VAL A 171 -18.71 18.60 28.49
CA VAL A 171 -18.50 17.15 28.41
C VAL A 171 -17.34 16.77 29.32
N THR A 172 -17.65 15.98 30.33
CA THR A 172 -16.67 15.57 31.35
C THR A 172 -15.77 14.44 30.87
N GLU A 173 -14.56 14.34 31.43
CA GLU A 173 -13.64 13.24 31.15
C GLU A 173 -14.25 11.86 31.44
N ARG A 174 -15.10 11.78 32.48
CA ARG A 174 -15.88 10.58 32.79
C ARG A 174 -16.86 10.21 31.68
N GLU A 175 -17.56 11.18 31.08
CA GLU A 175 -18.49 10.92 29.97
C GLU A 175 -17.75 10.46 28.70
N ILE A 176 -16.52 10.94 28.50
CA ILE A 176 -15.61 10.47 27.44
C ILE A 176 -15.26 8.99 27.67
N ASP A 177 -14.89 8.60 28.90
CA ASP A 177 -14.58 7.21 29.22
C ASP A 177 -15.80 6.28 29.13
N GLU A 178 -16.96 6.75 29.58
CA GLU A 178 -18.22 6.02 29.41
C GLU A 178 -18.58 5.85 27.92
N GLU A 179 -18.28 6.83 27.07
CA GLU A 179 -18.42 6.73 25.61
C GLU A 179 -17.44 5.74 24.99
N LYS A 180 -16.17 5.68 25.42
CA LYS A 180 -15.22 4.65 24.96
C LYS A 180 -15.74 3.25 25.24
N VAL A 181 -16.23 3.00 26.46
CA VAL A 181 -16.82 1.70 26.85
C VAL A 181 -18.08 1.41 26.02
N ARG A 182 -18.92 2.42 25.78
CA ARG A 182 -20.13 2.29 24.95
C ARG A 182 -19.77 1.87 23.53
N ARG A 183 -18.71 2.45 22.95
CA ARG A 183 -18.23 2.13 21.60
C ARG A 183 -17.63 0.76 21.48
N SER A 184 -16.84 0.32 22.46
CA SER A 184 -16.34 -1.06 22.48
C SER A 184 -17.49 -2.08 22.46
N LYS A 185 -18.54 -1.83 23.27
CA LYS A 185 -19.76 -2.67 23.25
C LYS A 185 -20.50 -2.59 21.91
N MET A 186 -20.59 -1.40 21.28
CA MET A 186 -21.20 -1.24 19.97
C MET A 186 -20.41 -1.96 18.87
N ALA A 187 -19.08 -1.87 18.89
CA ALA A 187 -18.19 -2.54 17.95
C ALA A 187 -18.34 -4.07 18.06
N ALA A 188 -18.31 -4.61 19.29
CA ALA A 188 -18.56 -6.02 19.55
C ALA A 188 -19.93 -6.49 19.03
N LEU A 189 -21.00 -5.73 19.29
CA LEU A 189 -22.34 -6.05 18.79
C LEU A 189 -22.45 -5.93 17.26
N LYS A 190 -21.82 -4.93 16.64
CA LYS A 190 -21.82 -4.78 15.17
C LYS A 190 -21.03 -5.90 14.49
N LYS A 191 -19.91 -6.34 15.06
CA LYS A 191 -19.16 -7.51 14.58
C LYS A 191 -19.99 -8.78 14.65
N ASP A 192 -20.68 -8.97 15.77
CA ASP A 192 -21.49 -10.18 15.96
C ASP A 192 -22.71 -10.20 15.03
N LEU A 193 -23.37 -9.04 14.84
CA LEU A 193 -24.57 -8.92 14.04
C LEU A 193 -24.33 -8.84 12.53
N TYR A 194 -23.25 -8.19 12.11
CA TYR A 194 -23.03 -7.73 10.74
C TYR A 194 -21.61 -7.96 10.22
N GLY A 195 -20.69 -8.48 11.03
CA GLY A 195 -19.29 -8.65 10.62
C GLY A 195 -18.52 -7.33 10.47
N ALA A 196 -18.97 -6.24 11.10
CA ALA A 196 -18.31 -4.94 11.03
C ALA A 196 -16.87 -4.99 11.60
N ILE A 197 -15.99 -4.15 11.04
CA ILE A 197 -14.61 -3.98 11.47
C ILE A 197 -14.56 -3.50 12.93
N THR A 198 -13.73 -4.13 13.74
CA THR A 198 -13.54 -3.82 15.16
C THR A 198 -12.06 -3.63 15.46
N GLY A 199 -11.77 -2.71 16.37
CA GLY A 199 -10.44 -2.52 16.93
C GLY A 199 -10.27 -1.09 17.43
N LYS A 200 -9.01 -0.67 17.59
CA LYS A 200 -8.68 0.57 18.32
C LYS A 200 -9.22 1.81 17.61
N LEU A 201 -9.21 1.82 16.27
CA LEU A 201 -9.70 2.96 15.50
C LEU A 201 -11.23 3.03 15.54
N ALA A 202 -11.91 1.89 15.44
CA ALA A 202 -13.37 1.83 15.56
C ALA A 202 -13.90 2.22 16.95
N GLU A 203 -13.10 2.00 18.00
CA GLU A 203 -13.43 2.42 19.37
C GLU A 203 -13.10 3.90 19.64
N SER A 204 -12.24 4.51 18.82
CA SER A 204 -11.81 5.90 18.99
C SER A 204 -12.94 6.89 18.69
N VAL A 205 -13.03 7.95 19.51
CA VAL A 205 -13.95 9.07 19.28
C VAL A 205 -13.53 9.86 18.03
N GLU A 206 -12.23 9.95 17.78
CA GLU A 206 -11.66 10.72 16.67
C GLU A 206 -12.00 10.16 15.30
N TRP A 207 -12.34 8.88 15.17
CA TRP A 207 -12.59 8.20 13.89
C TRP A 207 -14.08 7.94 13.62
N GLU A 208 -14.97 8.60 14.37
CA GLU A 208 -16.42 8.33 14.28
C GLU A 208 -17.05 8.73 12.95
N ASP A 209 -16.63 9.86 12.40
CA ASP A 209 -17.14 10.44 11.17
C ASP A 209 -16.69 9.67 9.92
N VAL A 210 -15.72 8.75 10.08
CA VAL A 210 -15.15 7.96 9.00
C VAL A 210 -15.77 6.56 8.98
N VAL A 211 -16.40 6.21 7.86
CA VAL A 211 -16.89 4.85 7.62
C VAL A 211 -15.76 4.04 6.96
N PRO A 212 -15.22 3.00 7.63
CA PRO A 212 -14.08 2.26 7.08
C PRO A 212 -14.48 1.43 5.85
N ILE A 213 -13.57 1.32 4.88
CA ILE A 213 -13.78 0.57 3.64
C ILE A 213 -12.94 -0.73 3.71
N PRO A 214 -13.54 -1.91 3.98
CA PRO A 214 -12.80 -3.18 4.03
C PRO A 214 -12.17 -3.52 2.67
N HIS A 215 -11.14 -4.38 2.70
CA HIS A 215 -10.62 -4.99 1.48
C HIS A 215 -11.44 -6.25 1.24
N GLU A 216 -12.01 -6.36 0.05
CA GLU A 216 -12.75 -7.54 -0.38
C GLU A 216 -11.96 -8.21 -1.50
N GLU A 217 -11.42 -9.40 -1.22
CA GLU A 217 -10.77 -10.23 -2.23
C GLU A 217 -11.82 -11.11 -2.93
N PRO A 218 -11.67 -11.34 -4.25
CA PRO A 218 -12.59 -12.22 -4.98
C PRO A 218 -12.47 -13.68 -4.52
N GLU A 219 -13.55 -14.43 -4.67
CA GLU A 219 -13.56 -15.87 -4.41
C GLU A 219 -12.53 -16.58 -5.30
N GLY A 220 -11.66 -17.39 -4.69
CA GLY A 220 -10.57 -18.08 -5.40
C GLY A 220 -9.28 -17.27 -5.58
N ALA A 221 -9.09 -16.17 -4.83
CA ALA A 221 -7.84 -15.41 -4.83
C ALA A 221 -6.61 -16.31 -4.55
N LEU A 222 -5.63 -16.29 -5.47
CA LEU A 222 -4.47 -17.20 -5.45
C LEU A 222 -3.44 -16.89 -4.36
N ALA A 223 -3.38 -15.64 -3.90
CA ALA A 223 -2.41 -15.15 -2.93
C ALA A 223 -3.09 -14.31 -1.82
N ALA A 224 -4.27 -14.76 -1.39
CA ALA A 224 -5.03 -14.14 -0.31
C ALA A 224 -4.21 -14.10 0.98
N ILE A 225 -3.95 -12.89 1.48
CA ILE A 225 -3.20 -12.72 2.73
C ILE A 225 -4.19 -12.71 3.89
N ILE A 226 -3.97 -13.58 4.87
CA ILE A 226 -4.70 -13.54 6.14
C ILE A 226 -4.12 -12.41 6.99
N TYR A 227 -4.61 -11.19 6.77
CA TYR A 227 -4.13 -10.01 7.48
C TYR A 227 -4.45 -10.07 8.98
N PRO A 228 -3.52 -9.64 9.86
CA PRO A 228 -3.85 -9.35 11.26
C PRO A 228 -5.00 -8.34 11.35
N ALA A 229 -5.88 -8.51 12.34
CA ALA A 229 -7.08 -7.68 12.48
C ALA A 229 -6.76 -6.17 12.61
N GLU A 230 -5.67 -5.83 13.30
CA GLU A 230 -5.19 -4.45 13.45
C GLU A 230 -4.77 -3.84 12.10
N TYR A 231 -4.02 -4.59 11.28
CA TYR A 231 -3.61 -4.13 9.95
C TYR A 231 -4.81 -3.98 9.02
N ALA A 232 -5.73 -4.95 9.01
CA ALA A 232 -6.95 -4.91 8.21
C ALA A 232 -7.84 -3.71 8.59
N GLU A 233 -7.97 -3.43 9.89
CA GLU A 233 -8.67 -2.25 10.40
C GLU A 233 -7.99 -0.96 9.93
N ALA A 234 -6.69 -0.79 10.19
CA ALA A 234 -5.98 0.44 9.82
C ALA A 234 -6.04 0.72 8.31
N MET A 235 -5.85 -0.31 7.47
CA MET A 235 -5.98 -0.19 6.03
C MET A 235 -7.41 0.15 5.57
N SER A 236 -8.43 -0.27 6.31
CA SER A 236 -9.82 0.07 5.99
C SER A 236 -10.16 1.54 6.24
N TYR A 237 -9.61 2.10 7.32
CA TYR A 237 -9.69 3.53 7.60
C TYR A 237 -8.87 4.33 6.60
N LEU A 238 -7.66 3.85 6.24
CA LEU A 238 -6.82 4.48 5.24
C LEU A 238 -7.55 4.63 3.90
N ARG A 239 -8.17 3.55 3.40
CA ARG A 239 -8.96 3.59 2.16
C ARG A 239 -10.10 4.63 2.23
N ALA A 240 -10.75 4.75 3.38
CA ALA A 240 -11.83 5.72 3.58
C ALA A 240 -11.33 7.17 3.47
N VAL A 241 -10.26 7.53 4.21
CA VAL A 241 -9.73 8.90 4.21
C VAL A 241 -9.02 9.27 2.91
N MET A 242 -8.41 8.30 2.23
CA MET A 242 -7.86 8.50 0.88
C MET A 242 -8.97 8.80 -0.14
N THR A 243 -10.13 8.16 -0.02
CA THR A 243 -11.27 8.38 -0.93
C THR A 243 -11.82 9.81 -0.80
N THR A 244 -11.86 10.33 0.43
CA THR A 244 -12.30 11.71 0.71
C THR A 244 -11.19 12.75 0.53
N LYS A 245 -9.95 12.32 0.22
CA LYS A 245 -8.74 13.16 0.17
C LYS A 245 -8.58 14.01 1.43
N GLU A 246 -8.85 13.42 2.59
CA GLU A 246 -8.65 14.10 3.86
C GLU A 246 -7.15 14.26 4.13
N TYR A 247 -6.73 15.47 4.53
CA TYR A 247 -5.37 15.72 5.03
C TYR A 247 -5.51 16.32 6.43
N SER A 248 -5.10 15.55 7.44
CA SER A 248 -5.30 15.88 8.84
C SER A 248 -4.23 15.22 9.74
N PRO A 249 -3.98 15.77 10.94
CA PRO A 249 -3.04 15.16 11.89
C PRO A 249 -3.38 13.71 12.27
N ARG A 250 -4.67 13.34 12.31
CA ARG A 250 -5.09 11.94 12.54
C ARG A 250 -4.69 11.01 11.40
N CYS A 251 -4.73 11.50 10.16
CA CYS A 251 -4.25 10.74 9.01
C CYS A 251 -2.72 10.55 9.04
N LEU A 252 -1.95 11.48 9.61
CA LEU A 252 -0.50 11.29 9.81
C LEU A 252 -0.22 10.17 10.82
N ARG A 253 -0.90 10.17 11.97
CA ARG A 253 -0.77 9.07 12.95
C ARG A 253 -1.23 7.73 12.39
N LEU A 254 -2.25 7.71 11.54
CA LEU A 254 -2.68 6.49 10.85
C LEU A 254 -1.59 5.97 9.90
N THR A 255 -1.00 6.85 9.07
CA THR A 255 0.06 6.41 8.15
C THR A 255 1.30 5.92 8.89
N GLU A 256 1.70 6.59 9.97
CA GLU A 256 2.77 6.13 10.86
C GLU A 256 2.49 4.72 11.42
N HIS A 257 1.29 4.49 11.95
CA HIS A 257 0.90 3.19 12.49
C HIS A 257 0.93 2.08 11.42
N ILE A 258 0.49 2.39 10.19
CA ILE A 258 0.52 1.43 9.08
C ILE A 258 1.96 1.17 8.61
N ILE A 259 2.80 2.20 8.54
CA ILE A 259 4.23 2.07 8.18
C ILE A 259 4.96 1.19 9.20
N ALA A 260 4.67 1.33 10.49
CA ALA A 260 5.25 0.48 11.53
C ALA A 260 4.90 -1.02 11.34
N MET A 261 3.74 -1.34 10.76
CA MET A 261 3.34 -2.72 10.44
C MET A 261 3.85 -3.19 9.08
N ASN A 262 3.86 -2.32 8.07
CA ASN A 262 4.30 -2.63 6.71
C ASN A 262 4.98 -1.40 6.06
N PRO A 263 6.29 -1.23 6.25
CA PRO A 263 7.02 -0.10 5.71
C PRO A 263 7.21 -0.19 4.20
N ALA A 264 6.88 -1.31 3.55
CA ALA A 264 7.00 -1.46 2.09
C ALA A 264 5.76 -0.93 1.32
N HIS A 265 4.69 -0.54 2.02
CA HIS A 265 3.43 -0.15 1.36
C HIS A 265 3.50 1.26 0.73
N TYR A 266 3.96 1.35 -0.51
CA TYR A 266 4.23 2.60 -1.22
C TYR A 266 3.05 3.60 -1.25
N THR A 267 1.80 3.13 -1.35
CA THR A 267 0.62 4.02 -1.31
C THR A 267 0.51 4.81 -0.01
N VAL A 268 0.89 4.19 1.13
CA VAL A 268 0.83 4.83 2.45
C VAL A 268 1.85 5.97 2.52
N TRP A 269 3.06 5.74 1.98
CA TRP A 269 4.10 6.75 1.91
C TRP A 269 3.71 7.95 1.03
N LEU A 270 3.15 7.70 -0.15
CA LEU A 270 2.67 8.77 -1.03
C LEU A 270 1.56 9.59 -0.36
N TYR A 271 0.63 8.93 0.32
CA TYR A 271 -0.43 9.62 1.06
C TYR A 271 0.11 10.38 2.28
N ARG A 272 1.11 9.84 2.98
CA ARG A 272 1.81 10.53 4.08
C ARG A 272 2.48 11.80 3.59
N ALA A 273 3.25 11.75 2.50
CA ALA A 273 3.90 12.92 1.90
C ALA A 273 2.86 13.99 1.50
N ALA A 274 1.77 13.59 0.83
CA ALA A 274 0.69 14.53 0.48
C ALA A 274 0.07 15.21 1.71
N ASN A 275 -0.11 14.47 2.80
CA ASN A 275 -0.65 14.99 4.05
C ASN A 275 0.32 15.96 4.75
N ILE A 276 1.62 15.62 4.79
CA ILE A 276 2.69 16.49 5.32
C ILE A 276 2.72 17.83 4.58
N PHE A 277 2.71 17.79 3.24
CA PHE A 277 2.75 19.00 2.41
C PHE A 277 1.48 19.83 2.55
N ALA A 278 0.31 19.19 2.61
CA ALA A 278 -0.97 19.89 2.77
C ALA A 278 -1.10 20.58 4.13
N LEU A 279 -0.54 19.99 5.19
CA LEU A 279 -0.58 20.53 6.54
C LEU A 279 0.56 21.51 6.85
N GLY A 280 1.59 21.58 6.00
CA GLY A 280 2.77 22.40 6.25
C GLY A 280 3.56 21.92 7.48
N ILE A 281 3.64 20.60 7.68
CA ILE A 281 4.46 20.03 8.76
C ILE A 281 5.94 20.34 8.51
N SER A 282 6.69 20.60 9.58
CA SER A 282 8.14 20.80 9.54
C SER A 282 8.82 19.60 8.88
N ILE A 283 9.48 19.83 7.73
CA ILE A 283 10.24 18.79 7.03
C ILE A 283 11.42 18.29 7.87
N PRO A 284 12.19 19.15 8.59
CA PRO A 284 13.21 18.67 9.53
C PRO A 284 12.68 17.67 10.57
N ASP A 285 11.50 17.93 11.15
CA ASP A 285 10.90 17.05 12.17
C ASP A 285 10.50 15.70 11.56
N GLU A 286 9.94 15.69 10.34
CA GLU A 286 9.64 14.45 9.63
C GLU A 286 10.92 13.68 9.26
N ILE A 287 12.00 14.37 8.87
CA ILE A 287 13.30 13.75 8.59
C ILE A 287 13.86 13.08 9.84
N GLU A 288 13.71 13.71 11.02
CA GLU A 288 14.12 13.11 12.29
C GLU A 288 13.36 11.82 12.59
N TRP A 289 12.03 11.83 12.46
CA TRP A 289 11.21 10.61 12.54
C TRP A 289 11.64 9.56 11.50
N LEU A 290 11.90 9.97 10.26
CA LEU A 290 12.30 9.07 9.19
C LEU A 290 13.68 8.44 9.45
N ASN A 291 14.58 9.11 10.16
CA ASN A 291 15.88 8.55 10.55
C ASN A 291 15.69 7.30 11.41
N GLU A 292 14.78 7.33 12.37
CA GLU A 292 14.46 6.17 13.22
C GLU A 292 13.89 5.03 12.40
N VAL A 293 12.92 5.33 11.52
CA VAL A 293 12.27 4.34 10.66
C VAL A 293 13.28 3.70 9.70
N ALA A 294 14.21 4.47 9.16
CA ALA A 294 15.26 4.01 8.26
C ALA A 294 16.28 3.10 8.96
N LEU A 295 16.70 3.44 10.18
CA LEU A 295 17.60 2.58 10.98
C LEU A 295 16.93 1.25 11.35
N ALA A 296 15.62 1.26 11.60
CA ALA A 296 14.86 0.03 11.82
C ALA A 296 14.64 -0.80 10.53
N ASN A 297 14.76 -0.19 9.35
CA ASN A 297 14.40 -0.80 8.05
C ASN A 297 15.41 -0.48 6.94
N LEU A 298 16.65 -0.95 7.11
CA LEU A 298 17.80 -0.58 6.26
C LEU A 298 17.58 -0.77 4.75
N LYS A 299 16.80 -1.77 4.33
CA LYS A 299 16.65 -2.19 2.91
C LYS A 299 15.22 -1.99 2.41
N ASN A 300 14.78 -0.74 2.38
CA ASN A 300 13.43 -0.37 1.97
C ASN A 300 13.44 0.80 0.95
N TYR A 301 12.91 0.58 -0.25
CA TYR A 301 12.86 1.59 -1.30
C TYR A 301 12.01 2.81 -0.94
N GLN A 302 10.89 2.61 -0.25
CA GLN A 302 9.90 3.65 0.03
C GLN A 302 10.45 4.69 1.00
N ILE A 303 11.25 4.29 1.98
CA ILE A 303 11.92 5.20 2.93
C ILE A 303 12.83 6.19 2.19
N TRP A 304 13.68 5.69 1.30
CA TRP A 304 14.61 6.54 0.54
C TRP A 304 13.90 7.41 -0.49
N HIS A 305 12.83 6.91 -1.09
CA HIS A 305 11.99 7.72 -1.96
C HIS A 305 11.24 8.81 -1.18
N HIS A 306 10.71 8.50 0.01
CA HIS A 306 10.07 9.49 0.87
C HIS A 306 11.06 10.57 1.31
N ARG A 307 12.27 10.18 1.72
CA ARG A 307 13.35 11.14 2.04
C ARG A 307 13.65 12.06 0.86
N HIS A 308 13.77 11.50 -0.35
CA HIS A 308 13.95 12.26 -1.59
C HIS A 308 12.84 13.31 -1.81
N LEU A 309 11.56 12.91 -1.67
CA LEU A 309 10.42 13.83 -1.80
C LEU A 309 10.44 14.95 -0.76
N LEU A 310 10.78 14.62 0.49
CA LEU A 310 10.90 15.61 1.57
C LEU A 310 11.98 16.64 1.24
N VAL A 311 13.16 16.21 0.81
CA VAL A 311 14.26 17.11 0.43
C VAL A 311 13.92 17.93 -0.81
N GLU A 312 13.28 17.34 -1.83
CA GLU A 312 12.79 18.10 -2.98
C GLU A 312 11.81 19.20 -2.60
N HIS A 313 10.91 18.93 -1.65
CA HIS A 313 9.95 19.92 -1.15
C HIS A 313 10.62 21.00 -0.28
N TYR A 314 11.62 20.62 0.53
CA TYR A 314 12.28 21.52 1.46
C TYR A 314 13.34 22.40 0.79
N TYR A 315 14.04 21.88 -0.22
CA TYR A 315 15.16 22.56 -0.87
C TYR A 315 14.85 23.99 -1.34
N PRO A 316 13.72 24.29 -2.02
CA PRO A 316 13.40 25.66 -2.41
C PRO A 316 13.35 26.65 -1.25
N THR A 317 13.01 26.19 -0.03
CA THR A 317 12.93 27.03 1.17
C THR A 317 14.28 27.39 1.78
N ILE A 318 15.31 26.55 1.57
CA ILE A 318 16.66 26.75 2.12
C ILE A 318 17.69 27.15 1.05
N SER A 319 17.38 26.96 -0.23
CA SER A 319 18.33 27.11 -1.35
C SER A 319 18.95 28.52 -1.49
N SER A 320 18.26 29.55 -1.01
CA SER A 320 18.76 30.93 -1.02
C SER A 320 19.64 31.30 0.18
N ASP A 321 19.68 30.45 1.22
CA ASP A 321 20.42 30.67 2.46
C ASP A 321 21.60 29.66 2.54
N PRO A 322 22.85 30.11 2.29
CA PRO A 322 24.01 29.24 2.33
C PRO A 322 24.23 28.56 3.69
N ASP A 323 23.92 29.24 4.80
CA ASP A 323 24.14 28.71 6.14
C ASP A 323 23.12 27.60 6.45
N ALA A 324 21.86 27.81 6.08
CA ALA A 324 20.82 26.79 6.19
C ALA A 324 21.12 25.56 5.32
N LEU A 325 21.59 25.78 4.09
CA LEU A 325 21.97 24.70 3.17
C LEU A 325 23.16 23.89 3.72
N ALA A 326 24.20 24.57 4.22
CA ALA A 326 25.37 23.92 4.82
C ALA A 326 25.00 23.15 6.10
N GLN A 327 24.12 23.70 6.93
CA GLN A 327 23.61 23.01 8.12
C GLN A 327 22.83 21.75 7.74
N PHE A 328 21.95 21.84 6.75
CA PHE A 328 21.18 20.69 6.26
C PHE A 328 22.09 19.61 5.66
N ALA A 329 23.06 19.99 4.82
CA ALA A 329 24.06 19.08 4.27
C ALA A 329 24.87 18.35 5.36
N LYS A 330 25.25 19.06 6.42
CA LYS A 330 25.95 18.49 7.57
C LYS A 330 25.07 17.46 8.32
N GLN A 331 23.79 17.76 8.53
CA GLN A 331 22.85 16.86 9.18
C GLN A 331 22.63 15.59 8.34
N GLU A 332 22.37 15.75 7.04
CA GLU A 332 22.20 14.63 6.11
C GLU A 332 23.46 13.76 6.07
N ARG A 333 24.65 14.35 5.90
CA ARG A 333 25.92 13.61 5.93
C ARG A 333 26.09 12.84 7.23
N GLY A 334 25.79 13.45 8.38
CA GLY A 334 25.84 12.79 9.68
C GLY A 334 24.95 11.54 9.75
N PHE A 335 23.72 11.65 9.28
CA PHE A 335 22.80 10.51 9.21
C PHE A 335 23.28 9.44 8.22
N LEU A 336 23.75 9.83 7.03
CA LEU A 336 24.25 8.91 6.01
C LEU A 336 25.47 8.13 6.49
N ILE A 337 26.35 8.74 7.28
CA ILE A 337 27.46 8.05 7.95
C ILE A 337 26.92 7.02 8.95
N ALA A 338 25.95 7.40 9.79
CA ALA A 338 25.39 6.51 10.81
C ALA A 338 24.68 5.29 10.20
N ILE A 339 23.88 5.46 9.14
CA ILE A 339 23.22 4.32 8.50
C ILE A 339 24.20 3.45 7.68
N LEU A 340 25.26 4.03 7.12
CA LEU A 340 26.33 3.27 6.46
C LEU A 340 27.22 2.52 7.46
N SER A 341 27.30 2.93 8.73
CA SER A 341 27.98 2.12 9.73
C SER A 341 27.25 0.81 10.05
N GLU A 342 25.93 0.74 9.81
CA GLU A 342 25.14 -0.49 9.94
C GLU A 342 25.29 -1.41 8.71
N ASP A 343 25.32 -0.84 7.49
CA ASP A 343 25.59 -1.58 6.24
C ASP A 343 26.37 -0.69 5.27
N THR A 344 27.69 -0.86 5.26
CA THR A 344 28.65 -0.04 4.48
C THR A 344 28.46 -0.14 2.97
N LYS A 345 27.66 -1.11 2.50
CA LYS A 345 27.40 -1.38 1.08
C LYS A 345 25.93 -1.23 0.71
N ASN A 346 25.12 -0.58 1.56
CA ASN A 346 23.71 -0.34 1.30
C ASN A 346 23.51 0.52 0.03
N TYR A 347 22.98 -0.12 -1.02
CA TYR A 347 22.82 0.51 -2.33
C TYR A 347 21.88 1.73 -2.30
N HIS A 348 20.81 1.68 -1.51
CA HIS A 348 19.86 2.79 -1.43
C HIS A 348 20.51 4.04 -0.84
N VAL A 349 21.31 3.85 0.23
CA VAL A 349 22.02 4.95 0.88
C VAL A 349 23.02 5.58 -0.08
N TRP A 350 23.82 4.77 -0.77
CA TRP A 350 24.81 5.27 -1.73
C TRP A 350 24.17 5.99 -2.93
N SER A 351 23.05 5.47 -3.44
CA SER A 351 22.30 6.13 -4.51
C SER A 351 21.75 7.48 -4.05
N TYR A 352 21.15 7.54 -2.86
CA TYR A 352 20.63 8.77 -2.29
C TYR A 352 21.75 9.78 -2.01
N ARG A 353 22.87 9.35 -1.43
CA ARG A 353 24.04 10.18 -1.13
C ARG A 353 24.62 10.82 -2.40
N SER A 354 24.78 10.06 -3.48
CA SER A 354 25.24 10.58 -4.78
C SER A 354 24.28 11.61 -5.37
N TRP A 355 22.96 11.39 -5.27
CA TRP A 355 21.97 12.37 -5.69
C TRP A 355 22.03 13.64 -4.83
N LEU A 356 22.17 13.49 -3.51
CA LEU A 356 22.20 14.59 -2.55
C LEU A 356 23.36 15.55 -2.82
N VAL A 357 24.55 15.02 -3.17
CA VAL A 357 25.71 15.83 -3.55
C VAL A 357 25.34 16.78 -4.69
N GLY A 358 24.66 16.29 -5.72
CA GLY A 358 24.19 17.13 -6.82
C GLY A 358 23.09 18.10 -6.41
N LYS A 359 22.13 17.64 -5.61
CA LYS A 359 20.99 18.45 -5.16
C LYS A 359 21.42 19.64 -4.30
N LEU A 360 22.38 19.44 -3.40
CA LEU A 360 22.87 20.46 -2.46
C LEU A 360 24.16 21.15 -2.94
N GLY A 361 24.71 20.77 -4.10
CA GLY A 361 25.93 21.37 -4.65
C GLY A 361 27.21 21.03 -3.87
N MET A 362 27.27 19.87 -3.21
CA MET A 362 28.36 19.48 -2.30
C MET A 362 29.64 18.98 -3.01
N TRP A 363 29.84 19.33 -4.28
CA TRP A 363 30.93 18.78 -5.11
C TRP A 363 32.33 19.15 -4.61
N GLU A 364 32.47 20.31 -3.96
CA GLU A 364 33.72 20.80 -3.37
C GLU A 364 33.68 20.76 -1.82
N ASP A 365 32.74 20.01 -1.23
CA ASP A 365 32.64 19.83 0.22
C ASP A 365 33.77 18.92 0.73
N GLU A 366 34.76 19.52 1.40
CA GLU A 366 35.90 18.80 1.95
C GLU A 366 35.50 17.72 2.96
N GLU A 367 34.44 17.95 3.74
CA GLU A 367 34.00 17.01 4.77
C GLU A 367 33.32 15.79 4.14
N GLU A 368 32.67 15.98 2.99
CA GLU A 368 32.16 14.84 2.21
C GLU A 368 33.32 14.00 1.68
N LEU A 369 34.32 14.61 1.04
CA LEU A 369 35.50 13.89 0.55
C LEU A 369 36.23 13.15 1.69
N LYS A 370 36.50 13.82 2.82
CA LYS A 370 37.15 13.23 4.00
C LYS A 370 36.37 12.04 4.54
N SER A 371 35.03 12.12 4.56
CA SER A 371 34.21 11.00 5.05
C SER A 371 34.29 9.77 4.14
N ILE A 372 34.44 9.96 2.82
CA ILE A 372 34.63 8.87 1.86
C ILE A 372 36.04 8.28 1.97
N GLU A 373 37.06 9.13 2.14
CA GLU A 373 38.43 8.70 2.40
C GLU A 373 38.50 7.85 3.66
N LYS A 374 37.85 8.27 4.74
CA LYS A 374 37.75 7.49 5.98
C LYS A 374 37.14 6.11 5.74
N MET A 375 36.05 6.02 4.96
CA MET A 375 35.43 4.72 4.64
C MET A 375 36.35 3.82 3.80
N ILE A 376 37.14 4.39 2.89
CA ILE A 376 38.14 3.64 2.09
C ILE A 376 39.33 3.24 2.98
N ASP A 377 39.70 4.05 3.97
CA ASP A 377 40.77 3.74 4.92
C ASP A 377 40.37 2.58 5.84
N GLU A 378 39.11 2.54 6.28
CA GLU A 378 38.55 1.47 7.11
C GLU A 378 38.36 0.16 6.31
N ASP A 379 37.86 0.24 5.07
CA ASP A 379 37.78 -0.89 4.15
C ASP A 379 38.17 -0.48 2.72
N VAL A 380 39.43 -0.70 2.37
CA VAL A 380 39.96 -0.40 1.03
C VAL A 380 39.24 -1.18 -0.07
N ARG A 381 38.53 -2.28 0.24
CA ARG A 381 37.75 -3.09 -0.70
C ARG A 381 36.31 -2.60 -0.86
N ASN A 382 35.89 -1.55 -0.16
CA ASN A 382 34.54 -1.00 -0.27
C ASN A 382 34.33 -0.31 -1.63
N ASN A 383 33.92 -1.08 -2.64
CA ASN A 383 33.68 -0.58 -3.99
C ASN A 383 32.60 0.52 -4.06
N SER A 384 31.65 0.55 -3.12
CA SER A 384 30.64 1.61 -3.08
C SER A 384 31.26 2.96 -2.73
N ALA A 385 32.20 2.99 -1.78
CA ALA A 385 32.95 4.20 -1.45
C ALA A 385 33.84 4.67 -2.61
N TRP A 386 34.53 3.75 -3.30
CA TRP A 386 35.29 4.06 -4.51
C TRP A 386 34.41 4.62 -5.63
N SER A 387 33.24 4.01 -5.85
CA SER A 387 32.27 4.49 -6.85
C SER A 387 31.77 5.88 -6.50
N HIS A 388 31.45 6.14 -5.23
CA HIS A 388 30.98 7.45 -4.81
C HIS A 388 32.09 8.50 -4.88
N ARG A 389 33.35 8.17 -4.54
CA ARG A 389 34.51 9.04 -4.76
C ARG A 389 34.60 9.46 -6.23
N PHE A 390 34.43 8.50 -7.15
CA PHE A 390 34.48 8.80 -8.58
C PHE A 390 33.37 9.77 -9.00
N VAL A 391 32.13 9.55 -8.53
CA VAL A 391 31.00 10.46 -8.78
C VAL A 391 31.30 11.85 -8.24
N LEU A 392 31.71 11.96 -6.97
CA LEU A 392 32.02 13.23 -6.30
C LEU A 392 33.10 14.01 -7.05
N VAL A 393 34.17 13.32 -7.46
CA VAL A 393 35.35 13.94 -8.08
C VAL A 393 35.17 14.23 -9.56
N PHE A 394 34.41 13.45 -10.34
CA PHE A 394 34.33 13.59 -11.80
C PHE A 394 32.96 14.02 -12.33
N SER A 395 31.97 14.25 -11.46
CA SER A 395 30.64 14.75 -11.86
C SER A 395 30.38 16.20 -11.45
N ASN A 396 31.39 16.90 -10.91
CA ASN A 396 31.28 18.31 -10.56
C ASN A 396 31.08 19.17 -11.83
N PRO A 397 29.99 19.97 -11.93
CA PRO A 397 29.70 20.81 -13.10
C PRO A 397 30.80 21.80 -13.51
N LYS A 398 31.74 22.12 -12.61
CA LYS A 398 32.90 22.98 -12.89
C LYS A 398 33.80 22.42 -14.00
N TYR A 399 33.94 21.10 -14.05
CA TYR A 399 34.83 20.42 -14.99
C TYR A 399 34.25 19.11 -15.57
N ALA A 400 32.99 18.78 -15.28
CA ALA A 400 32.24 17.72 -15.94
C ALA A 400 31.35 18.31 -17.04
N THR A 401 31.42 17.76 -18.24
CA THR A 401 30.57 18.14 -19.36
C THR A 401 29.23 17.39 -19.31
N PRO A 402 28.09 18.10 -19.27
CA PRO A 402 26.77 17.45 -19.28
C PRO A 402 26.59 16.53 -20.48
N GLY A 403 26.04 15.34 -20.25
CA GLY A 403 25.76 14.35 -21.31
C GLY A 403 26.93 13.44 -21.69
N LYS A 404 28.17 13.75 -21.27
CA LYS A 404 29.31 12.83 -21.43
C LYS A 404 29.20 11.66 -20.45
N ALA A 405 29.53 10.46 -20.90
CA ALA A 405 29.51 9.29 -20.05
C ALA A 405 30.62 9.34 -18.99
N ALA A 406 30.44 8.59 -17.90
CA ALA A 406 31.47 8.42 -16.87
C ALA A 406 32.73 7.71 -17.41
N THR A 407 32.57 6.88 -18.44
CA THR A 407 33.63 6.10 -19.10
C THR A 407 34.14 6.75 -20.39
N GLU A 408 33.90 8.05 -20.57
CA GLU A 408 34.35 8.80 -21.75
C GLU A 408 35.28 9.92 -21.31
N LYS A 409 36.29 10.20 -22.14
CA LYS A 409 37.19 11.34 -21.98
C LYS A 409 36.40 12.65 -21.89
N ASP A 410 36.78 13.49 -20.94
CA ASP A 410 36.23 14.83 -20.79
C ASP A 410 37.36 15.86 -20.75
N GLU A 411 37.44 16.71 -21.79
CA GLU A 411 38.53 17.67 -21.97
C GLU A 411 38.53 18.77 -20.90
N LYS A 412 37.43 18.92 -20.15
CA LYS A 412 37.33 19.90 -19.05
C LYS A 412 38.00 19.43 -17.77
N VAL A 413 38.29 18.13 -17.63
CA VAL A 413 38.89 17.58 -16.41
C VAL A 413 40.34 18.07 -16.29
N PRO A 414 40.72 18.79 -15.21
CA PRO A 414 42.07 19.30 -15.05
C PRO A 414 43.09 18.18 -14.89
N GLN A 415 44.24 18.32 -15.54
CA GLN A 415 45.29 17.31 -15.48
C GLN A 415 45.82 17.09 -14.05
N GLU A 416 45.96 18.15 -13.26
CA GLU A 416 46.36 18.08 -11.84
C GLU A 416 45.39 17.23 -11.00
N LEU A 417 44.09 17.24 -11.35
CA LEU A 417 43.07 16.42 -10.68
C LEU A 417 43.27 14.94 -11.01
N VAL A 418 43.56 14.63 -12.29
CA VAL A 418 43.85 13.26 -12.74
C VAL A 418 45.08 12.72 -12.01
N GLU A 419 46.17 13.49 -11.96
CA GLU A 419 47.41 13.10 -11.26
C GLU A 419 47.20 12.85 -9.77
N ARG A 420 46.44 13.73 -9.10
CA ARG A 420 46.04 13.55 -7.69
C ARG A 420 45.32 12.23 -7.47
N GLU A 421 44.33 11.92 -8.32
CA GLU A 421 43.49 10.73 -8.18
C GLU A 421 44.19 9.43 -8.58
N VAL A 422 45.08 9.46 -9.59
CA VAL A 422 45.95 8.33 -9.91
C VAL A 422 46.86 8.01 -8.72
N LYS A 423 47.53 9.02 -8.16
CA LYS A 423 48.40 8.85 -6.99
C LYS A 423 47.62 8.32 -5.77
N TYR A 424 46.40 8.81 -5.55
CA TYR A 424 45.53 8.29 -4.50
C TYR A 424 45.24 6.79 -4.69
N ALA A 425 44.88 6.38 -5.92
CA ALA A 425 44.61 4.97 -6.23
C ALA A 425 45.86 4.09 -6.04
N GLN A 426 47.02 4.53 -6.54
CA GLN A 426 48.31 3.83 -6.37
C GLN A 426 48.63 3.58 -4.89
N ASN A 427 48.49 4.61 -4.06
CA ASN A 427 48.69 4.49 -2.61
C ASN A 427 47.79 3.42 -1.97
N LYS A 428 46.55 3.27 -2.46
CA LYS A 428 45.61 2.25 -1.95
C LYS A 428 45.87 0.86 -2.52
N VAL A 429 46.38 0.75 -3.74
CA VAL A 429 46.82 -0.52 -4.31
C VAL A 429 47.94 -1.13 -3.46
N TYR A 430 48.92 -0.35 -2.99
CA TYR A 430 49.99 -0.87 -2.12
C TYR A 430 49.47 -1.55 -0.84
N LEU A 431 48.33 -1.09 -0.30
CA LEU A 431 47.72 -1.69 0.89
C LEU A 431 47.08 -3.05 0.61
N ALA A 432 46.53 -3.24 -0.59
CA ALA A 432 45.88 -4.48 -1.01
C ALA A 432 46.05 -4.71 -2.52
N PRO A 433 47.20 -5.23 -2.98
CA PRO A 433 47.50 -5.33 -4.41
C PRO A 433 46.48 -6.14 -5.22
N GLN A 434 45.88 -7.16 -4.62
CA GLN A 434 44.87 -8.02 -5.26
C GLN A 434 43.42 -7.47 -5.11
N ASN A 435 43.23 -6.26 -4.58
CA ASN A 435 41.91 -5.63 -4.49
C ASN A 435 41.55 -4.93 -5.80
N GLN A 436 40.49 -5.38 -6.47
CA GLN A 436 40.07 -4.85 -7.77
C GLN A 436 39.62 -3.37 -7.75
N SER A 437 39.03 -2.89 -6.65
CA SER A 437 38.40 -1.56 -6.58
C SER A 437 39.34 -0.40 -6.95
N PRO A 438 40.54 -0.25 -6.33
CA PRO A 438 41.47 0.82 -6.69
C PRO A 438 42.04 0.69 -8.12
N TRP A 439 42.20 -0.54 -8.65
CA TRP A 439 42.60 -0.73 -10.06
C TRP A 439 41.53 -0.24 -11.03
N ASN A 440 40.26 -0.61 -10.78
CA ASN A 440 39.13 -0.14 -11.57
C ASN A 440 38.99 1.39 -11.48
N TYR A 441 39.15 1.96 -10.28
CA TYR A 441 39.13 3.40 -10.08
C TYR A 441 40.22 4.10 -10.88
N MET A 442 41.47 3.63 -10.78
CA MET A 442 42.60 4.19 -11.54
C MET A 442 42.36 4.14 -13.05
N ARG A 443 41.86 3.01 -13.57
CA ARG A 443 41.49 2.90 -14.99
C ARG A 443 40.42 3.92 -15.37
N GLY A 444 39.37 4.07 -14.55
CA GLY A 444 38.33 5.07 -14.75
C GLY A 444 38.87 6.50 -14.78
N VAL A 445 39.78 6.84 -13.86
CA VAL A 445 40.45 8.15 -13.79
C VAL A 445 41.24 8.44 -15.06
N LEU A 446 42.04 7.48 -15.54
CA LEU A 446 42.83 7.61 -16.76
C LEU A 446 41.95 7.83 -17.98
N VAL A 447 40.89 7.01 -18.14
CA VAL A 447 39.94 7.15 -19.24
C VAL A 447 39.25 8.51 -19.21
N LYS A 448 38.75 8.94 -18.03
CA LYS A 448 38.04 10.20 -17.87
C LYS A 448 38.94 11.41 -18.14
N GLY A 449 40.19 11.36 -17.70
CA GLY A 449 41.23 12.35 -17.98
C GLY A 449 41.81 12.28 -19.39
N GLY A 450 41.48 11.24 -20.17
CA GLY A 450 42.07 11.01 -21.50
C GLY A 450 43.58 10.73 -21.48
N GLN A 451 44.08 10.18 -20.38
CA GLN A 451 45.48 9.77 -20.21
C GLN A 451 45.70 8.35 -20.76
N PRO A 452 46.79 8.10 -21.50
CA PRO A 452 47.14 6.75 -21.96
C PRO A 452 47.33 5.78 -20.78
N LEU A 453 46.94 4.51 -20.93
CA LEU A 453 47.16 3.52 -19.86
C LEU A 453 48.67 3.31 -19.61
N ALA A 454 49.49 3.49 -20.65
CA ALA A 454 50.94 3.42 -20.54
C ALA A 454 51.54 4.43 -19.53
N SER A 455 50.81 5.50 -19.17
CA SER A 455 51.26 6.48 -18.17
C SER A 455 51.51 5.89 -16.78
N VAL A 456 50.90 4.74 -16.45
CA VAL A 456 51.09 4.05 -15.17
C VAL A 456 51.92 2.78 -15.30
N GLN A 457 52.53 2.50 -16.45
CA GLN A 457 53.25 1.23 -16.72
C GLN A 457 54.28 0.91 -15.63
N GLU A 458 55.15 1.86 -15.28
CA GLU A 458 56.21 1.66 -14.28
C GLU A 458 55.64 1.17 -12.94
N PHE A 459 54.54 1.77 -12.49
CA PHE A 459 53.85 1.38 -11.27
C PHE A 459 53.22 -0.02 -11.38
N VAL A 460 52.60 -0.35 -12.51
CA VAL A 460 51.92 -1.64 -12.69
C VAL A 460 52.95 -2.79 -12.72
N GLU A 461 54.12 -2.56 -13.30
CA GLU A 461 55.21 -3.55 -13.39
C GLU A 461 55.75 -3.96 -12.00
N GLU A 462 55.63 -3.13 -10.96
CA GLU A 462 56.04 -3.47 -9.59
C GLU A 462 55.33 -4.70 -9.00
N PHE A 463 54.19 -5.10 -9.59
CA PHE A 463 53.35 -6.20 -9.12
C PHE A 463 53.49 -7.48 -9.95
N VAL A 464 54.35 -7.49 -10.96
CA VAL A 464 54.58 -8.63 -11.86
C VAL A 464 56.08 -8.82 -12.09
N ASN A 465 56.64 -9.90 -11.54
CA ASN A 465 58.06 -10.23 -11.67
C ASN A 465 58.26 -11.53 -12.46
N LYS A 466 59.30 -11.55 -13.30
CA LYS A 466 59.77 -12.74 -14.04
C LYS A 466 58.67 -13.47 -14.83
N LEU A 467 57.77 -12.72 -15.44
CA LEU A 467 56.63 -13.28 -16.19
C LEU A 467 57.13 -14.14 -17.36
N GLY A 468 56.84 -15.45 -17.32
CA GLY A 468 57.23 -16.37 -18.39
C GLY A 468 58.67 -16.88 -18.36
N GLU A 469 59.48 -16.54 -17.35
CA GLU A 469 60.86 -17.05 -17.19
C GLU A 469 60.94 -18.46 -16.56
N GLY A 470 59.80 -19.06 -16.25
CA GLY A 470 59.66 -20.40 -15.68
C GLY A 470 58.44 -20.49 -14.75
N GLU A 471 57.74 -21.63 -14.71
CA GLU A 471 56.50 -21.73 -13.93
C GLU A 471 56.69 -21.49 -12.42
N GLU A 472 57.85 -21.83 -11.87
CA GLU A 472 58.17 -21.65 -10.45
C GLU A 472 58.84 -20.30 -10.13
N GLU A 473 59.34 -19.59 -11.14
CA GLU A 473 60.04 -18.30 -10.95
C GLU A 473 59.13 -17.08 -11.10
N GLU A 474 57.97 -17.25 -11.73
CA GLU A 474 56.99 -16.20 -11.97
C GLU A 474 56.25 -15.81 -10.67
N GLU A 475 56.36 -14.53 -10.29
CA GLU A 475 55.71 -13.96 -9.11
C GLU A 475 54.75 -12.83 -9.53
N VAL A 476 53.45 -13.10 -9.48
CA VAL A 476 52.39 -12.11 -9.73
C VAL A 476 51.71 -11.78 -8.42
N LYS A 477 51.95 -10.56 -7.91
CA LYS A 477 51.32 -10.04 -6.68
C LYS A 477 49.89 -9.55 -6.92
N SER A 478 49.56 -9.20 -8.16
CA SER A 478 48.22 -8.78 -8.55
C SER A 478 47.84 -9.27 -9.94
N THR A 479 46.76 -10.04 -10.03
CA THR A 479 46.20 -10.44 -11.34
C THR A 479 45.58 -9.24 -12.06
N HIS A 480 45.17 -8.20 -11.32
CA HIS A 480 44.64 -6.97 -11.90
C HIS A 480 45.75 -6.11 -12.52
N ALA A 481 46.95 -6.11 -11.92
CA ALA A 481 48.12 -5.53 -12.54
C ALA A 481 48.46 -6.25 -13.85
N LEU A 482 48.45 -7.59 -13.85
CA LEU A 482 48.74 -8.39 -15.04
C LEU A 482 47.72 -8.16 -16.18
N ASP A 483 46.43 -8.01 -15.84
CA ASP A 483 45.37 -7.64 -16.79
C ASP A 483 45.61 -6.23 -17.38
N LEU A 484 45.96 -5.26 -16.54
CA LEU A 484 46.28 -3.91 -16.99
C LEU A 484 47.57 -3.84 -17.83
N LEU A 485 48.60 -4.62 -17.51
CA LEU A 485 49.81 -4.73 -18.34
C LEU A 485 49.49 -5.26 -19.74
N ALA A 486 48.60 -6.25 -19.85
CA ALA A 486 48.18 -6.75 -21.15
C ALA A 486 47.58 -5.63 -22.02
N GLU A 487 46.76 -4.76 -21.43
CA GLU A 487 46.19 -3.59 -22.11
C GLU A 487 47.25 -2.55 -22.48
N ILE A 488 48.18 -2.26 -21.57
CA ILE A 488 49.28 -1.33 -21.82
C ILE A 488 50.17 -1.82 -22.97
N TYR A 489 50.55 -3.10 -22.98
CA TYR A 489 51.33 -3.69 -24.07
C TYR A 489 50.55 -3.68 -25.38
N ALA A 490 49.24 -3.96 -25.37
CA ALA A 490 48.39 -3.85 -26.55
C ALA A 490 48.31 -2.40 -27.08
N GLU A 491 48.16 -1.41 -26.19
CA GLU A 491 48.16 0.03 -26.53
C GLU A 491 49.48 0.44 -27.20
N LYS A 492 50.61 -0.10 -26.73
CA LYS A 492 51.95 0.11 -27.29
C LYS A 492 52.27 -0.77 -28.51
N LYS A 493 51.36 -1.64 -28.93
CA LYS A 493 51.54 -2.63 -30.01
C LYS A 493 52.61 -3.68 -29.74
N GLU A 494 52.90 -3.96 -28.47
CA GLU A 494 53.78 -5.04 -28.01
C GLU A 494 52.97 -6.35 -27.86
N ASN A 495 52.37 -6.82 -28.96
CA ASN A 495 51.35 -7.88 -28.97
C ASN A 495 51.83 -9.22 -28.37
N GLU A 496 53.11 -9.56 -28.54
CA GLU A 496 53.69 -10.78 -27.95
C GLU A 496 53.69 -10.75 -26.42
N LYS A 497 54.00 -9.59 -25.82
CA LYS A 497 53.95 -9.42 -24.36
C LYS A 497 52.51 -9.37 -23.85
N ALA A 498 51.63 -8.70 -24.58
CA ALA A 498 50.20 -8.69 -24.27
C ALA A 498 49.60 -10.11 -24.28
N ASP A 499 49.91 -10.91 -25.30
CA ASP A 499 49.50 -12.32 -25.38
C ASP A 499 50.07 -13.13 -24.21
N LEU A 500 51.35 -12.93 -23.85
CA LEU A 500 51.96 -13.59 -22.71
C LEU A 500 51.19 -13.29 -21.42
N CYS A 501 50.89 -12.02 -21.11
CA CYS A 501 50.10 -11.65 -19.93
C CYS A 501 48.74 -12.36 -19.89
N LEU A 502 47.98 -12.30 -20.99
CA LEU A 502 46.65 -12.91 -21.07
C LEU A 502 46.70 -14.45 -20.97
N ARG A 503 47.71 -15.07 -21.58
CA ARG A 503 47.93 -16.52 -21.51
C ARG A 503 48.24 -16.96 -20.08
N ARG A 504 49.11 -16.23 -19.36
CA ARG A 504 49.41 -16.53 -17.95
C ARG A 504 48.21 -16.31 -17.02
N LEU A 505 47.35 -15.34 -17.32
CA LEU A 505 46.05 -15.19 -16.65
C LEU A 505 45.16 -16.43 -16.88
N ALA A 506 45.04 -16.90 -18.11
CA ALA A 506 44.23 -18.06 -18.46
C ALA A 506 44.74 -19.37 -17.82
N GLU A 507 46.04 -19.60 -17.88
CA GLU A 507 46.67 -20.88 -17.54
C GLU A 507 47.01 -21.03 -16.06
N LYS A 508 47.35 -19.92 -15.37
CA LYS A 508 47.90 -19.99 -14.00
C LYS A 508 47.12 -19.13 -13.02
N TRP A 509 47.02 -17.83 -13.26
CA TRP A 509 46.66 -16.86 -12.21
C TRP A 509 45.17 -16.58 -12.06
N ASP A 510 44.37 -16.80 -13.10
CA ASP A 510 42.94 -16.47 -13.09
C ASP A 510 42.12 -17.42 -13.99
N LYS A 511 42.32 -18.72 -13.72
CA LYS A 511 41.72 -19.85 -14.46
C LYS A 511 40.20 -19.76 -14.59
N ILE A 512 39.52 -19.19 -13.59
CA ILE A 512 38.06 -19.05 -13.59
C ILE A 512 37.56 -18.21 -14.79
N ARG A 513 38.36 -17.24 -15.24
CA ARG A 513 38.10 -16.43 -16.44
C ARG A 513 38.90 -16.89 -17.66
N GLY A 514 39.42 -18.12 -17.67
CA GLY A 514 40.25 -18.64 -18.76
C GLY A 514 39.64 -18.48 -20.15
N GLY A 515 38.34 -18.75 -20.30
CA GLY A 515 37.63 -18.53 -21.57
C GLY A 515 37.56 -17.06 -22.00
N TYR A 516 37.45 -16.13 -21.04
CA TYR A 516 37.49 -14.68 -21.31
C TYR A 516 38.88 -14.23 -21.74
N TRP A 517 39.93 -14.73 -21.09
CA TRP A 517 41.31 -14.42 -21.46
C TRP A 517 41.67 -14.96 -22.85
N GLU A 518 41.26 -16.18 -23.19
CA GLU A 518 41.42 -16.74 -24.54
C GLU A 518 40.68 -15.93 -25.61
N TRP A 519 39.48 -15.43 -25.30
CA TRP A 519 38.78 -14.51 -26.18
C TRP A 519 39.55 -13.20 -26.39
N ARG A 520 40.06 -12.56 -25.31
CA ARG A 520 40.88 -11.35 -25.41
C ARG A 520 42.15 -11.57 -26.25
N ARG A 521 42.81 -12.72 -26.11
CA ARG A 521 44.00 -13.08 -26.90
C ARG A 521 43.69 -13.10 -28.40
N LYS A 522 42.56 -13.71 -28.78
CA LYS A 522 42.10 -13.72 -30.19
C LYS A 522 41.87 -12.30 -30.72
N CYS A 523 41.30 -11.41 -29.91
CA CYS A 523 41.07 -10.01 -30.31
C CYS A 523 42.37 -9.23 -30.61
N LEU A 524 43.50 -9.57 -29.97
CA LEU A 524 44.80 -8.95 -30.30
C LEU A 524 45.16 -9.17 -31.77
N THR A 525 44.95 -10.39 -32.27
CA THR A 525 45.27 -10.78 -33.66
C THR A 525 44.26 -10.29 -34.70
N GLN A 526 42.98 -10.16 -34.32
CA GLN A 526 41.94 -9.64 -35.22
C GLN A 526 42.09 -8.14 -35.50
N SER A 527 42.60 -7.39 -34.52
CA SER A 527 42.88 -5.95 -34.70
C SER A 527 43.97 -5.66 -35.76
N GLU A 528 44.81 -6.65 -36.09
CA GLU A 528 45.82 -6.57 -37.16
C GLU A 528 45.23 -6.90 -38.55
N THR A 529 44.19 -7.72 -38.62
CA THR A 529 43.63 -8.21 -39.90
C THR A 529 42.52 -7.33 -40.47
N GLU A 530 41.85 -6.51 -39.66
CA GLU A 530 40.78 -5.60 -40.12
C GLU A 530 41.28 -4.23 -40.65
N LYS A 531 42.59 -3.97 -40.66
CA LYS A 531 43.18 -2.70 -41.15
C LYS A 531 44.01 -2.85 -42.44
N ALA A 532 43.44 -3.42 -43.51
CA ALA A 532 43.66 -3.03 -44.92
C ALA A 532 42.99 -4.02 -45.92
N PRO A 533 42.42 -3.56 -47.06
CA PRO A 533 41.77 -2.28 -47.34
C PRO A 533 40.35 -2.44 -47.97
N GLY A 534 39.51 -1.41 -47.79
CA GLY A 534 38.57 -0.96 -48.84
C GLY A 534 37.16 -1.57 -48.88
N GLU A 535 36.19 -0.66 -48.77
CA GLU A 535 34.86 -0.69 -49.40
C GLU A 535 33.74 -1.60 -48.87
N GLN A 536 32.60 -0.93 -48.64
CA GLN A 536 31.21 -1.40 -48.55
C GLN A 536 30.71 -1.97 -47.22
N VAL A 537 30.17 -1.08 -46.38
CA VAL A 537 28.84 -1.29 -45.79
C VAL A 537 28.07 0.03 -45.83
N GLU A 538 27.37 0.25 -46.95
CA GLU A 538 26.25 1.19 -47.01
C GLU A 538 24.97 0.40 -46.66
N LYS A 539 24.14 0.97 -45.78
CA LYS A 539 22.71 0.69 -45.56
C LYS A 539 22.30 -0.64 -44.94
N ALA A 540 22.03 -0.59 -43.63
CA ALA A 540 20.98 -1.40 -43.00
C ALA A 540 20.45 -0.72 -41.71
N GLU A 541 19.90 0.49 -41.82
CA GLU A 541 19.06 1.09 -40.77
C GLU A 541 17.81 1.73 -41.39
N GLU A 542 16.93 0.90 -41.93
CA GLU A 542 15.50 1.19 -42.05
C GLU A 542 14.77 -0.10 -41.75
N GLY A 543 14.14 -0.22 -40.57
CA GLY A 543 13.26 -1.35 -40.32
C GLY A 543 12.99 -1.77 -38.88
N ILE A 544 12.97 -0.87 -37.89
CA ILE A 544 12.28 -1.17 -36.62
C ILE A 544 11.51 0.07 -36.16
N ALA A 545 10.38 0.32 -36.82
CA ALA A 545 9.31 1.16 -36.33
C ALA A 545 7.97 0.56 -36.80
N ALA A 546 7.53 -0.53 -36.15
CA ALA A 546 6.14 -0.96 -36.01
C ALA A 546 6.08 -2.36 -35.37
N ALA A 547 5.86 -2.41 -34.05
CA ALA A 547 5.10 -3.45 -33.35
C ALA A 547 4.73 -2.95 -31.95
#